data_AF-A0A2D2DJ39-F1
#
_entry.id   AF-A0A2D2DJ39-F1
#
_cell.length_a   1.000
_cell.length_b   1.000
_cell.length_c   1.000
_cell.angle_alpha   90.00
_cell.angle_beta   90.00
_cell.angle_gamma   90.00
#
_symmetry.space_group_name_H-M   'P 1'
#
loop_
_entity.id
_entity.type
_entity.pdbx_description
1 polymer ?
#
loop_
_entity_poly.entity_id
_entity_poly.type
_entity_poly.pdbx_seq_one_letter_code
_entity_poly.pdbx_strand_id
1 'polypeptide(L)'
;MVKPKRKLTSAQKREKAQFMTIFINGKQKRVRRPVLIDGLGPDEFYLRNADSIALHQDGLWECIAAAEQGDIAFTDANDADCFGHSG
;
A
#
# COMPACT_ATOMS: atom_id res chain seq x y z
N MET A 1 -29.34 -33.77 -5.82
CA MET A 1 -29.34 -33.36 -4.40
C MET A 1 -28.32 -32.25 -4.21
N VAL A 2 -28.75 -31.01 -3.97
CA VAL A 2 -27.84 -29.86 -3.76
C VAL A 2 -27.37 -29.90 -2.31
N LYS A 3 -26.06 -30.02 -2.08
CA LYS A 3 -25.49 -30.04 -0.74
C LYS A 3 -25.66 -28.64 -0.10
N PRO A 4 -26.19 -28.52 1.13
CA PRO A 4 -26.36 -27.24 1.78
C PRO A 4 -25.00 -26.57 2.04
N LYS A 5 -24.87 -25.31 1.62
CA LYS A 5 -23.64 -24.54 1.77
C LYS A 5 -23.51 -24.04 3.21
N ARG A 6 -22.59 -24.64 3.96
CA ARG A 6 -22.35 -24.28 5.37
C ARG A 6 -21.81 -22.85 5.48
N LYS A 7 -22.32 -22.08 6.44
CA LYS A 7 -21.79 -20.74 6.77
C LYS A 7 -20.35 -20.88 7.32
N LEU A 8 -19.46 -20.00 6.88
CA LEU A 8 -18.08 -19.95 7.36
C LEU A 8 -18.04 -19.35 8.77
N THR A 9 -17.26 -19.96 9.65
CA THR A 9 -16.99 -19.40 11.00
C THR A 9 -16.09 -18.16 10.91
N SER A 10 -16.02 -17.37 11.97
CA SER A 10 -15.16 -16.17 12.03
C SER A 10 -13.69 -16.48 11.76
N ALA A 11 -13.17 -17.57 12.31
CA ALA A 11 -11.81 -18.06 12.06
C ALA A 11 -11.59 -18.39 10.57
N GLN A 12 -12.53 -19.09 9.94
CA GLN A 12 -12.46 -19.46 8.52
C GLN A 12 -12.54 -18.23 7.59
N LYS A 13 -13.23 -17.16 8.00
CA LYS A 13 -13.26 -15.89 7.26
C LYS A 13 -11.90 -15.19 7.31
N ARG A 14 -11.25 -15.16 8.49
CA ARG A 14 -9.92 -14.54 8.67
C ARG A 14 -8.86 -15.27 7.85
N GLU A 15 -8.85 -16.59 7.90
CA GLU A 15 -7.92 -17.41 7.10
C GLU A 15 -8.10 -17.15 5.60
N LYS A 16 -9.33 -17.05 5.10
CA LYS A 16 -9.59 -16.73 3.69
C LYS A 16 -9.17 -15.31 3.29
N ALA A 17 -9.21 -14.34 4.20
CA ALA A 17 -8.81 -12.96 3.92
C ALA A 17 -7.28 -12.81 3.71
N GLN A 18 -6.49 -13.74 4.23
CA GLN A 18 -5.02 -13.75 4.11
C GLN A 18 -4.53 -14.21 2.73
N PHE A 19 -5.37 -14.81 1.91
CA PHE A 19 -4.97 -15.34 0.60
C PHE A 19 -5.85 -14.76 -0.51
N MET A 20 -5.23 -14.40 -1.62
CA MET A 20 -5.92 -14.09 -2.86
C MET A 20 -5.67 -15.18 -3.89
N THR A 21 -6.55 -15.25 -4.88
CA THR A 21 -6.37 -16.18 -5.99
C THR A 21 -5.98 -15.39 -7.23
N ILE A 22 -4.86 -15.73 -7.82
CA ILE A 22 -4.32 -15.09 -9.02
C ILE A 22 -4.13 -16.14 -10.12
N PHE A 23 -4.15 -15.70 -11.37
CA PHE A 23 -3.84 -16.54 -12.52
C PHE A 23 -2.40 -16.29 -12.94
N ILE A 24 -1.55 -17.31 -12.86
CA ILE A 24 -0.18 -17.27 -13.35
C ILE A 24 -0.06 -18.34 -14.44
N ASN A 25 0.30 -17.92 -15.66
CA ASN A 25 0.49 -18.81 -16.82
C ASN A 25 -0.72 -19.70 -17.11
N GLY A 26 -1.93 -19.12 -17.08
CA GLY A 26 -3.18 -19.85 -17.32
C GLY A 26 -3.60 -20.80 -16.19
N LYS A 27 -2.86 -20.86 -15.07
CA LYS A 27 -3.18 -21.68 -13.91
C LYS A 27 -3.63 -20.81 -12.74
N GLN A 28 -4.72 -21.22 -12.09
CA GLN A 28 -5.22 -20.59 -10.88
C GLN A 28 -4.37 -20.98 -9.68
N LYS A 29 -3.69 -20.01 -9.04
CA LYS A 29 -2.90 -20.21 -7.81
C LYS A 29 -3.45 -19.40 -6.63
N ARG A 30 -3.50 -20.02 -5.45
CA ARG A 30 -3.73 -19.31 -4.17
C ARG A 30 -2.38 -18.79 -3.66
N VAL A 31 -2.29 -17.48 -3.49
CA VAL A 31 -1.08 -16.79 -2.99
C VAL A 31 -1.47 -15.95 -1.77
N ARG A 32 -0.55 -15.79 -0.82
CA ARG A 32 -0.76 -14.88 0.32
C ARG A 32 -0.96 -13.47 -0.21
N ARG A 33 -1.97 -12.77 0.32
CA ARG A 33 -2.17 -11.36 0.01
C ARG A 33 -0.94 -10.59 0.53
N PRO A 34 -0.25 -9.80 -0.31
CA PRO A 34 0.81 -8.94 0.17
C PRO A 34 0.23 -8.04 1.27
N VAL A 35 0.96 -7.92 2.38
CA VAL A 35 0.49 -7.19 3.56
C VAL A 35 0.57 -5.70 3.23
N LEU A 36 -0.53 -5.15 2.71
CA LEU A 36 -0.68 -3.71 2.51
C LEU A 36 -1.19 -3.12 3.84
N ILE A 37 -0.37 -2.29 4.47
CA ILE A 37 -0.73 -1.58 5.70
C ILE A 37 -1.17 -0.17 5.28
N ASP A 38 -2.42 0.20 5.55
CA ASP A 38 -3.04 1.47 5.12
C ASP A 38 -2.90 1.79 3.61
N GLY A 39 -2.87 0.76 2.77
CA GLY A 39 -2.72 0.90 1.32
C GLY A 39 -1.28 1.03 0.85
N LEU A 40 -0.31 1.09 1.76
CA LEU A 40 1.13 1.16 1.50
C LEU A 40 1.78 -0.21 1.67
N GLY A 41 2.94 -0.41 1.04
CA GLY A 41 3.80 -1.56 1.33
C GLY A 41 4.26 -1.54 2.80
N PRO A 42 4.59 -2.69 3.40
CA PRO A 42 5.04 -2.74 4.79
C PRO A 42 6.31 -1.92 5.01
N ASP A 43 7.24 -1.91 4.04
CA ASP A 43 8.47 -1.13 4.10
C ASP A 43 8.20 0.38 3.99
N GLU A 44 7.29 0.76 3.11
CA GLU A 44 6.87 2.17 2.94
C GLU A 44 6.10 2.68 4.17
N PHE A 45 5.24 1.84 4.75
CA PHE A 45 4.58 2.13 6.01
C PHE A 45 5.60 2.29 7.14
N TYR A 46 6.63 1.43 7.18
CA TYR A 46 7.70 1.53 8.16
C TYR A 46 8.46 2.85 8.04
N LEU A 47 8.91 3.21 6.84
CA LEU A 47 9.63 4.46 6.60
C LEU A 47 8.82 5.71 6.95
N ARG A 48 7.50 5.68 6.74
CA ARG A 48 6.62 6.82 7.01
C ARG A 48 6.26 7.00 8.50
N ASN A 49 6.30 5.93 9.28
CA ASN A 49 5.86 5.94 10.68
C ASN A 49 7.00 5.70 11.69
N ALA A 50 8.17 5.25 11.25
CA ALA A 50 9.31 5.01 12.13
C ALA A 50 9.93 6.33 12.60
N ASP A 51 10.20 6.42 13.90
CA ASP A 51 10.93 7.55 14.47
C ASP A 51 12.40 7.55 13.99
N SER A 52 13.05 8.71 14.00
CA SER A 52 14.46 8.85 13.60
C SER A 52 15.41 7.93 14.39
N ILE A 53 15.07 7.59 15.64
CA ILE A 53 15.78 6.62 16.47
C ILE A 53 15.67 5.20 15.89
N ALA A 54 14.48 4.81 15.41
CA ALA A 54 14.25 3.49 14.83
C ALA A 54 14.97 3.36 13.48
N LEU A 55 14.88 4.39 12.63
CA LEU A 55 15.60 4.43 11.35
C LEU A 55 17.12 4.37 11.53
N HIS A 56 17.66 5.03 12.55
CA HIS A 56 19.07 4.99 12.91
C HIS A 56 19.53 3.58 13.30
N GLN A 57 18.74 2.86 14.09
CA GLN A 57 19.06 1.50 14.54
C GLN A 57 19.07 0.49 13.39
N ASP A 58 18.19 0.67 12.41
CA ASP A 58 18.10 -0.18 11.21
C ASP A 58 19.09 0.21 10.10
N GLY A 59 19.88 1.26 10.33
CA GLY A 59 20.86 1.75 9.36
C GLY A 59 20.25 2.53 8.19
N LEU A 60 19.02 3.01 8.32
CA LEU A 60 18.26 3.79 7.33
C LEU A 60 18.51 5.30 7.50
N TRP A 61 19.79 5.68 7.57
CA TRP A 61 20.25 7.05 7.84
C TRP A 61 19.75 8.06 6.79
N GLU A 62 19.74 7.65 5.52
CA GLU A 62 19.31 8.47 4.40
C GLU A 62 17.81 8.82 4.49
N CYS A 63 17.03 7.98 5.17
CA CYS A 63 15.59 8.19 5.37
C CYS A 63 15.28 9.16 6.50
N ILE A 64 16.22 9.41 7.43
CA ILE A 64 16.02 10.36 8.54
C ILE A 64 15.88 11.79 7.99
N ALA A 65 16.77 12.20 7.08
CA ALA A 65 16.73 13.52 6.47
C ALA A 65 15.45 13.73 5.62
N ALA A 66 15.00 12.68 4.94
CA ALA A 66 13.78 12.70 4.14
C ALA A 66 12.50 12.78 5.00
N ALA A 67 12.49 12.14 6.18
CA ALA A 67 11.36 12.19 7.11
C ALA A 67 11.21 13.57 7.78
N GLU A 68 12.31 14.30 8.00
CA GLU A 68 12.30 15.66 8.55
C GLU A 68 11.78 16.71 7.54
N GLN A 69 11.82 16.42 6.24
CA GLN A 69 11.47 17.34 5.14
C GLN A 69 10.03 17.16 4.64
N GLY A 70 9.09 16.96 5.56
CA GLY A 70 7.68 16.58 5.33
C GLY A 70 6.78 17.52 4.52
N ASP A 71 7.19 17.97 3.33
CA ASP A 71 6.37 18.71 2.35
C ASP A 71 6.75 18.30 0.91
N ILE A 72 6.31 17.10 0.50
CA ILE A 72 6.19 16.82 -0.93
C ILE A 72 4.82 17.35 -1.37
N ALA A 73 4.76 18.66 -1.61
CA ALA A 73 3.67 19.26 -2.34
C ALA A 73 3.67 18.68 -3.76
N PHE A 74 2.83 17.67 -4.00
CA PHE A 74 2.47 17.26 -5.34
C PHE A 74 1.62 18.37 -5.97
N THR A 75 2.29 19.43 -6.46
CA THR A 75 1.68 20.35 -7.41
C THR A 75 1.74 19.67 -8.75
N ASP A 76 0.69 18.90 -9.04
CA ASP A 76 0.50 18.33 -10.36
C ASP A 76 0.37 19.49 -11.36
N ALA A 77 1.16 19.42 -12.43
CA ALA A 77 1.19 20.38 -13.50
C ALA A 77 -0.19 20.51 -14.17
N ASN A 78 -0.96 21.56 -13.85
CA ASN A 78 -2.14 21.92 -14.62
C ASN A 78 -2.62 23.38 -14.47
N ASP A 79 -1.71 24.35 -14.56
CA ASP A 79 -2.07 25.70 -15.02
C ASP A 79 -1.39 25.95 -16.36
N ALA A 80 -1.85 25.18 -17.36
CA ALA A 80 -1.69 25.55 -18.75
C ALA A 80 -2.60 26.75 -19.05
N ASP A 81 -2.04 27.74 -19.73
CA ASP A 81 -2.74 28.64 -20.66
C ASP A 81 -3.87 29.53 -20.11
N CYS A 82 -3.52 30.78 -19.77
CA CYS A 82 -4.40 31.94 -19.93
C CYS A 82 -3.68 33.06 -20.68
N PHE A 83 -3.28 32.78 -21.94
CA PHE A 83 -3.22 33.83 -22.95
C PHE A 83 -4.65 34.27 -23.29
N GLY A 84 -4.97 35.55 -23.12
CA GLY A 84 -6.10 36.18 -23.78
C GLY A 84 -6.77 37.32 -23.01
N HIS A 85 -6.36 38.56 -23.25
CA HIS A 85 -7.06 39.42 -24.21
C HIS A 85 -6.40 40.79 -24.30
N SER A 86 -6.16 41.18 -25.54
CA SER A 86 -5.99 42.56 -26.00
C SER A 86 -7.06 43.51 -25.46
N GLY A 87 -6.63 44.73 -25.11
CA GLY A 87 -7.48 45.90 -24.90
C GLY A 87 -6.61 47.15 -24.85
#